data_AF-A0A1M6U2S4-F1
#
_entry.id   AF-A0A1M6U2S4-F1
#
_cell.length_a   1.000
_cell.length_b   1.000
_cell.length_c   1.000
_cell.angle_alpha   90.00
_cell.angle_beta   90.00
_cell.angle_gamma   90.00
#
_symmetry.space_group_name_H-M   'P 1'
#
loop_
_entity.id
_entity.type
_entity.pdbx_description
1 polymer ?
#
loop_
_entity_poly.entity_id
_entity_poly.type
_entity_poly.pdbx_seq_one_letter_code
_entity_poly.pdbx_strand_id
1 'polypeptide(L)' 'MTKRSPFRYFKTSPEIFRLAVMLYVRFPLSLRNVEDLLHERGIDVSHETVRFWWNRFGPLFASEIRRKRIFRMRCYSN' A
#
# COMPACT_ATOMS: atom_id res chain seq x y z
N MET A 1 -18.96 -2.94 17.39
CA MET A 1 -18.33 -1.73 16.79
C MET A 1 -17.86 -2.05 15.37
N THR A 2 -18.66 -1.70 14.36
CA THR A 2 -18.27 -1.85 12.95
C THR A 2 -17.09 -0.92 12.65
N LYS A 3 -15.87 -1.47 12.54
CA LYS A 3 -14.69 -0.70 12.11
C LYS A 3 -15.00 -0.07 10.76
N ARG A 4 -15.11 1.25 10.70
CA ARG A 4 -15.25 1.98 9.43
C ARG A 4 -13.98 1.70 8.63
N SER A 5 -14.12 0.97 7.51
CA SER A 5 -13.00 0.67 6.64
C SER A 5 -12.48 2.00 6.07
N PRO A 6 -11.18 2.32 6.20
CA PRO A 6 -10.61 3.53 5.63
C PRO A 6 -10.71 3.59 4.09
N PHE A 7 -11.13 2.49 3.47
CA PHE A 7 -11.30 2.29 2.03
C PHE A 7 -12.76 2.42 1.56
N ARG A 8 -13.71 2.75 2.44
CA ARG A 8 -15.16 2.72 2.17
C ARG A 8 -15.63 3.64 1.02
N TYR A 9 -14.79 4.58 0.60
CA TYR A 9 -15.10 5.55 -0.47
C TYR A 9 -14.26 5.35 -1.73
N PHE A 10 -13.36 4.36 -1.76
CA PHE A 10 -12.57 4.06 -2.95
C PHE A 10 -13.28 2.99 -3.77
N LYS A 11 -13.57 3.28 -5.04
CA LYS A 11 -14.02 2.27 -6.01
C LYS A 11 -12.90 1.27 -6.35
N THR A 12 -11.65 1.66 -6.13
CA THR A 12 -10.46 0.83 -6.27
C THR A 12 -10.34 -0.12 -5.08
N SER A 13 -10.15 -1.42 -5.35
CA SER A 13 -9.98 -2.40 -4.29
C SER A 13 -8.78 -2.01 -3.39
N PRO A 14 -8.89 -2.10 -2.05
CA PRO A 14 -7.77 -1.87 -1.13
C PRO A 14 -6.54 -2.74 -1.43
N GLU A 15 -6.71 -3.83 -2.18
CA GLU A 15 -5.63 -4.68 -2.66
C GLU A 15 -4.74 -3.97 -3.69
N ILE A 16 -5.33 -3.21 -4.61
CA ILE A 16 -4.62 -2.42 -5.64
C ILE A 16 -3.80 -1.33 -4.96
N PHE A 17 -4.41 -0.63 -4.01
CA PHE A 17 -3.75 0.37 -3.19
C PHE A 17 -2.51 -0.21 -2.48
N ARG A 18 -2.71 -1.36 -1.81
CA ARG A 18 -1.65 -2.06 -1.08
C ARG A 18 -0.53 -2.47 -2.00
N LEU A 19 -0.85 -3.01 -3.16
CA LEU A 19 0.11 -3.44 -4.16
C LEU A 19 0.97 -2.26 -4.63
N ALA A 20 0.35 -1.14 -5.02
CA ALA A 20 1.04 0.06 -5.49
C ALA A 20 2.00 0.63 -4.43
N VAL A 21 1.52 0.79 -3.19
CA VAL A 21 2.34 1.33 -2.09
C VAL A 21 3.46 0.35 -1.70
N MET A 22 3.20 -0.95 -1.69
CA MET A 22 4.21 -1.95 -1.36
C MET A 22 5.29 -2.05 -2.44
N LEU A 23 4.95 -1.90 -3.72
CA LEU A 23 5.93 -1.83 -4.80
C LEU A 23 6.87 -0.64 -4.63
N TYR A 24 6.31 0.53 -4.29
CA TYR A 24 7.09 1.74 -4.02
C TYR A 24 7.97 1.64 -2.77
N VAL A 25 7.50 0.99 -1.70
CA VAL A 25 8.26 0.85 -0.44
C VAL A 25 9.30 -0.26 -0.48
N ARG A 26 9.01 -1.38 -1.15
CA ARG A 26 9.90 -2.55 -1.16
C ARG A 26 10.99 -2.46 -2.22
N PHE A 27 10.73 -1.78 -3.32
CA PHE A 27 11.66 -1.68 -4.43
C PHE A 27 11.97 -0.21 -4.68
N PRO A 28 13.21 0.15 -5.07
CA PRO A 28 13.58 1.52 -5.43
C PRO A 28 13.04 1.88 -6.82
N LEU A 29 11.72 1.75 -7.02
CA LEU A 29 11.04 2.03 -8.27
C LEU A 29 10.58 3.49 -8.30
N SER A 30 10.76 4.14 -9.46
CA SER A 30 10.13 5.43 -9.73
C SER A 30 8.61 5.27 -9.81
N LEU A 31 7.86 6.33 -9.49
CA LEU A 31 6.39 6.29 -9.55
C LEU A 31 5.85 5.93 -10.95
N ARG A 32 6.57 6.31 -12.02
CA ARG A 32 6.24 5.91 -13.40
C ARG A 32 6.39 4.40 -13.64
N ASN A 33 7.41 3.77 -13.07
CA ASN A 33 7.56 2.31 -13.19
C ASN A 33 6.45 1.58 -12.42
N VAL A 34 5.99 2.16 -11.29
CA VAL A 34 4.85 1.62 -10.56
C VAL A 34 3.55 1.77 -11.35
N GLU A 35 3.34 2.92 -12.01
CA GLU A 35 2.23 3.15 -12.95
C GLU A 35 2.24 2.10 -14.07
N ASP A 36 3.38 1.90 -14.73
CA ASP A 36 3.55 0.93 -15.83
C ASP A 36 3.23 -0.50 -15.40
N LEU A 37 3.75 -0.95 -14.24
CA LEU A 37 3.46 -2.26 -13.66
C LEU A 37 1.99 -2.47 -13.26
N LEU A 38 1.29 -1.39 -12.89
CA LEU A 38 -0.14 -1.44 -12.63
C LEU A 38 -0.90 -1.51 -13.96
N HIS A 39 -0.45 -0.75 -14.97
CA HIS A 39 -1.03 -0.77 -16.31
C HIS A 39 -0.92 -2.16 -16.95
N GLU A 40 0.22 -2.84 -16.85
CA GLU A 40 0.42 -4.22 -17.31
C GLU A 40 -0.59 -5.21 -16.66
N ARG A 41 -1.08 -4.89 -15.46
CA ARG A 41 -2.10 -5.68 -14.76
C ARG A 41 -3.54 -5.27 -15.10
N GLY A 42 -3.73 -4.40 -16.09
CA GLY A 42 -5.03 -3.85 -16.49
C GLY A 42 -5.57 -2.80 -15.53
N ILE A 43 -4.71 -2.21 -14.69
CA ILE A 43 -5.08 -1.19 -13.70
C ILE A 43 -4.58 0.16 -14.22
N ASP A 44 -5.49 0.94 -14.80
CA ASP A 44 -5.21 2.31 -15.23
C ASP A 44 -5.16 3.25 -14.02
N VAL A 45 -3.95 3.55 -13.53
CA VAL A 45 -3.72 4.42 -12.37
C VAL A 45 -2.50 5.29 -12.64
N SER A 46 -2.69 6.60 -12.67
CA SER A 46 -1.56 7.53 -12.84
C SER A 46 -0.64 7.59 -11.62
N HIS A 47 0.63 7.91 -11.84
CA HIS A 47 1.67 8.07 -10.84
C HIS A 47 1.34 9.14 -9.78
N GLU A 48 0.56 10.16 -10.15
CA GLU A 48 0.03 11.15 -9.20
C GLU A 48 -0.94 10.54 -8.20
N THR A 49 -1.76 9.59 -8.64
CA THR A 49 -2.68 8.82 -7.77
C THR A 49 -1.87 7.97 -6.79
N VAL A 50 -0.80 7.31 -7.24
CA VAL A 50 0.13 6.56 -6.37
C VAL A 50 0.79 7.50 -5.34
N ARG A 51 1.18 8.70 -5.75
CA ARG A 51 1.74 9.73 -4.85
C ARG A 51 0.73 10.21 -3.82
N PHE A 52 -0.53 10.44 -4.23
CA PHE A 52 -1.61 10.83 -3.32
C PHE A 52 -1.89 9.73 -2.29
N TRP A 53 -1.92 8.48 -2.74
CA TRP A 53 -2.06 7.29 -1.92
C TRP A 53 -0.95 7.17 -0.88
N TRP A 54 0.31 7.33 -1.29
CA TRP A 54 1.45 7.37 -0.37
C TRP A 54 1.31 8.45 0.69
N ASN A 55 0.97 9.69 0.31
CA ASN A 55 0.82 10.79 1.26
C ASN A 55 -0.32 10.55 2.26
N ARG A 56 -1.43 9.96 1.80
CA ARG A 56 -2.62 9.76 2.64
C ARG A 56 -2.51 8.56 3.58
N PHE A 57 -1.91 7.46 3.15
CA PHE A 57 -1.89 6.21 3.91
C PHE A 57 -0.49 5.72 4.29
N GLY A 58 0.58 6.37 3.83
CA GLY A 58 1.95 6.11 4.26
C GLY A 58 2.11 5.85 5.76
N PRO A 59 1.59 6.71 6.66
CA PRO A 59 1.69 6.48 8.11
C PRO A 59 0.89 5.26 8.59
N LEU A 60 -0.24 4.96 7.97
CA LEU A 60 -1.06 3.78 8.28
C LEU A 60 -0.32 2.48 7.91
N PHE A 61 0.26 2.45 6.71
CA PHE A 61 1.04 1.31 6.22
C PHE A 61 2.35 1.13 6.98
N ALA A 62 3.08 2.20 7.26
CA ALA A 62 4.30 2.15 8.07
C ALA A 62 4.03 1.57 9.46
N SER A 63 2.93 2.00 10.10
CA SER A 63 2.51 1.48 11.41
C SER A 63 2.13 -0.01 11.34
N GLU A 64 1.42 -0.43 10.30
CA GLU A 64 1.03 -1.84 10.12
C GLU A 64 2.23 -2.75 9.81
N ILE A 65 3.16 -2.31 8.97
CA ILE A 65 4.42 -3.02 8.68
C ILE A 65 5.25 -3.15 9.96
N ARG A 66 5.43 -2.06 10.71
CA ARG A 66 6.16 -2.08 11.99
C ARG A 66 5.50 -3.03 12.98
N ARG A 67 4.18 -3.00 13.11
CA ARG A 67 3.42 -3.92 13.99
C ARG A 67 3.62 -5.38 13.58
N LYS A 68 3.54 -5.71 12.28
CA LYS A 68 3.78 -7.07 11.77
C LYS A 68 5.22 -7.53 12.03
N ARG A 69 6.20 -6.63 11.90
CA ARG A 69 7.62 -6.93 12.17
C ARG A 69 7.84 -7.24 13.66
N ILE A 70 7.31 -6.42 14.56
CA ILE A 70 7.39 -6.64 16.01
C ILE A 70 6.67 -7.94 16.42
N PHE A 71 5.51 -8.19 15.84
CA PHE A 71 4.76 -9.44 16.09
C PHE A 71 5.56 -10.67 15.67
N ARG A 72 6.14 -10.66 14.45
CA ARG A 72 7.03 -11.75 14.00
C ARG A 72 8.20 -11.94 14.96
N MET A 73 8.89 -10.86 15.35
CA MET A 73 10.00 -10.96 16.32
C MET A 73 9.58 -11.63 17.63
N ARG A 74 8.42 -11.26 18.19
CA ARG A 74 7.89 -11.91 19.41
C ARG A 74 7.54 -13.38 19.21
N CYS A 75 7.02 -13.77 18.04
CA CYS A 75 6.70 -15.17 17.76
C CYS A 75 7.93 -16.08 17.56
N TYR A 76 9.08 -15.52 17.20
CA TYR A 76 10.34 -16.28 17.12
C TYR A 76 11.11 -16.35 18.45
N SER A 77 10.62 -15.70 19.51
CA SER A 77 11.24 -15.67 20.84
C SER A 77 10.48 -16.49 21.89
N ASN A 78 9.55 -17.37 21.48
CA ASN A 78 8.84 -18.33 22.32
C ASN A 78 9.11 -19.76 21.85
#